data_AF-A0A495KV14-F1
#
_entry.id   AF-A0A495KV14-F1
#
_cell.length_a   1.000
_cell.length_b   1.000
_cell.length_c   1.000
_cell.angle_alpha   90.00
_cell.angle_beta   90.00
_cell.angle_gamma   90.00
#
_symmetry.space_group_name_H-M   'P 1'
#
loop_
_entity.id
_entity.type
_entity.pdbx_description
1 polymer ?
#
loop_
_entity_poly.entity_id
_entity_poly.type
_entity_poly.pdbx_seq_one_letter_code
_entity_poly.pdbx_strand_id
1 'polypeptide(L)'
;MLTTTSVRSRGTLVVGIVVAVLASPLRVEADSGFITSTDCADGACDVTAHTPARGPVASDVPTGEGSGDANGESGPACAIPDVEFAQSGLEGPHQMPPGLAECEAISSGTGAEVFDPAVLAEQARAVMRLPAPDIGTAPALGKPRFVNLPSWMWVDAAEWGPVSATASVSAGSVTVLATPDRVVWDTGDGHEVVCAGPGTVFSEAVYREEGSPDCGHTYTTLPEAGAGATVDVRAVWEWGVSWSSSDGRGGDLDDLSTSSTVAVPVSEIHHVITHVR
;
A
#
# COMPACT_ATOMS: atom_id res chain seq x y z
N MET A 1 61.10 37.31 -2.87
CA MET A 1 60.04 38.33 -2.88
C MET A 1 58.86 37.75 -3.64
N LEU A 2 57.88 37.19 -2.93
CA LEU A 2 56.68 36.57 -3.49
C LEU A 2 55.50 37.50 -3.20
N THR A 3 54.93 38.07 -4.25
CA THR A 3 53.80 39.00 -4.19
C THR A 3 52.51 38.18 -4.14
N THR A 4 51.79 38.23 -3.02
CA THR A 4 50.46 37.64 -2.88
C THR A 4 49.39 38.68 -3.23
N THR A 5 48.67 38.46 -4.33
CA THR A 5 47.52 39.29 -4.72
C THR A 5 46.24 38.69 -4.15
N SER A 6 45.56 39.46 -3.30
CA SER A 6 44.25 39.16 -2.73
C SER A 6 43.14 39.38 -3.77
N VAL A 7 42.35 38.34 -4.05
CA VAL A 7 41.11 38.45 -4.84
C VAL A 7 39.93 38.56 -3.87
N ARG A 8 39.30 39.72 -3.87
CA ARG A 8 38.11 40.03 -3.07
C ARG A 8 36.86 39.59 -3.86
N SER A 9 36.32 38.43 -3.54
CA SER A 9 35.03 37.96 -4.07
C SER A 9 33.89 38.74 -3.43
N ARG A 10 33.16 39.53 -4.23
CA ARG A 10 31.84 40.08 -3.89
C ARG A 10 30.80 39.14 -4.49
N GLY A 11 30.30 38.21 -3.67
CA GLY A 11 29.18 37.33 -4.01
C GLY A 11 27.88 37.88 -3.47
N THR A 12 26.99 38.28 -4.36
CA THR A 12 25.64 38.78 -4.14
C THR A 12 24.79 37.73 -3.42
N LEU A 13 24.14 38.12 -2.31
CA LEU A 13 23.24 37.27 -1.53
C LEU A 13 21.90 37.15 -2.28
N VAL A 14 21.63 36.00 -2.89
CA VAL A 14 20.31 35.66 -3.43
C VAL A 14 19.50 35.01 -2.31
N VAL A 15 18.54 35.74 -1.75
CA VAL A 15 17.58 35.21 -0.77
C VAL A 15 16.54 34.40 -1.53
N GLY A 16 16.73 33.08 -1.59
CA GLY A 16 15.71 32.13 -2.03
C GLY A 16 14.71 31.90 -0.91
N ILE A 17 13.46 32.32 -1.10
CA ILE A 17 12.35 32.00 -0.21
C ILE A 17 12.00 30.53 -0.47
N VAL A 18 12.39 29.65 0.45
CA VAL A 18 11.89 28.26 0.51
C VAL A 18 10.52 28.30 1.19
N VAL A 19 9.45 28.20 0.39
CA VAL A 19 8.11 27.92 0.94
C VAL A 19 8.07 26.42 1.24
N ALA A 20 8.35 26.07 2.49
CA ALA A 20 8.10 24.72 2.99
C ALA A 20 6.58 24.51 3.08
N VAL A 21 6.01 23.85 2.09
CA VAL A 21 4.65 23.30 2.20
C VAL A 21 4.75 22.11 3.14
N LEU A 22 4.37 22.33 4.40
CA LEU A 22 4.19 21.28 5.39
C LEU A 22 2.98 20.45 4.94
N ALA A 23 3.23 19.40 4.16
CA ALA A 23 2.28 18.32 4.00
C ALA A 23 2.27 17.53 5.31
N SER A 24 1.33 17.87 6.20
CA SER A 24 1.01 17.03 7.34
C SER A 24 0.62 15.64 6.82
N PRO A 25 1.25 14.55 7.27
CA PRO A 25 0.71 13.24 6.95
C PRO A 25 -0.66 13.17 7.61
N LEU A 26 -1.71 12.98 6.80
CA LEU A 26 -2.98 12.48 7.31
C LEU A 26 -2.66 11.13 7.94
N ARG A 27 -2.64 11.09 9.27
CA ARG A 27 -2.73 9.83 10.00
C ARG A 27 -4.11 9.29 9.69
N VAL A 28 -4.17 8.27 8.85
CA VAL A 28 -5.31 7.38 8.83
C VAL A 28 -5.12 6.52 10.08
N GLU A 29 -5.78 6.89 11.18
CA GLU A 29 -6.00 5.97 12.28
C GLU A 29 -6.85 4.81 11.76
N ALA A 30 -6.20 3.76 11.27
CA ALA A 30 -6.82 2.44 11.27
C ALA A 30 -7.01 2.07 12.75
N ASP A 31 -8.26 2.05 13.21
CA ASP A 31 -8.64 1.55 14.53
C ASP A 31 -8.28 0.06 14.60
N SER A 32 -7.03 -0.22 14.95
CA SER A 32 -6.42 -1.54 14.95
C SER A 32 -5.85 -1.78 16.35
N GLY A 33 -6.73 -1.90 17.34
CA GLY A 33 -6.40 -2.29 18.70
C GLY A 33 -5.79 -3.69 18.87
N PHE A 34 -5.22 -4.26 17.81
CA PHE A 34 -4.69 -5.63 17.73
C PHE A 34 -3.22 -5.71 17.27
N ILE A 35 -2.72 -4.68 16.56
CA ILE A 35 -1.34 -4.69 16.04
C ILE A 35 -0.41 -4.10 17.11
N THR A 36 0.57 -4.89 17.57
CA THR A 36 1.52 -4.48 18.61
C THR A 36 2.85 -3.97 18.08
N SER A 37 3.33 -4.49 16.95
CA SER A 37 4.53 -3.97 16.26
C SER A 37 4.42 -4.18 14.76
N THR A 38 5.07 -3.32 13.99
CA THR A 38 5.26 -3.45 12.55
C THR A 38 6.68 -3.02 12.23
N ASP A 39 7.51 -3.97 11.81
CA ASP A 39 8.91 -3.76 11.49
C ASP A 39 9.14 -4.11 10.02
N CYS A 40 9.48 -3.12 9.19
CA CYS A 40 9.72 -3.31 7.76
C CYS A 40 11.16 -2.94 7.39
N ALA A 41 11.87 -3.85 6.72
CA ALA A 41 13.21 -3.64 6.16
C ALA A 41 13.37 -4.41 4.84
N ASP A 42 13.97 -3.76 3.82
CA ASP A 42 14.40 -4.38 2.55
C ASP A 42 13.32 -5.25 1.85
N GLY A 43 12.07 -4.76 1.78
CA GLY A 43 10.98 -5.50 1.15
C GLY A 43 10.43 -6.67 1.98
N ALA A 44 10.85 -6.82 3.24
CA ALA A 44 10.24 -7.72 4.20
C ALA A 44 9.57 -6.93 5.32
N CYS A 45 8.31 -7.26 5.64
CA CYS A 45 7.61 -6.72 6.81
C CYS A 45 7.23 -7.85 7.77
N ASP A 46 7.60 -7.70 9.04
CA ASP A 46 7.12 -8.53 10.13
C ASP A 46 6.08 -7.76 10.94
N VAL A 47 4.90 -8.37 11.11
CA VAL A 47 3.84 -7.82 11.94
C VAL A 47 3.55 -8.79 13.06
N THR A 48 3.77 -8.30 14.27
CA THR A 48 3.40 -9.00 15.49
C THR A 48 2.12 -8.40 16.04
N ALA A 49 1.07 -9.21 16.09
CA ALA A 49 -0.15 -8.89 16.79
C ALA A 49 -0.19 -9.61 18.15
N HIS A 50 -0.78 -8.97 19.14
CA HIS A 50 -1.07 -9.61 20.42
C HIS A 50 -2.58 -9.67 20.60
N THR A 51 -3.08 -10.84 20.97
CA THR A 51 -4.45 -10.98 21.43
C THR A 51 -4.61 -10.13 22.70
N PRO A 52 -5.58 -9.20 22.77
CA PRO A 52 -5.80 -8.45 24.01
C PRO A 52 -6.15 -9.47 25.10
N ALA A 53 -5.22 -9.67 26.04
CA ALA A 53 -5.58 -10.25 27.31
C ALA A 53 -6.60 -9.29 27.93
N ARG A 54 -7.80 -9.81 28.23
CA ARG A 54 -8.85 -9.02 28.88
C ARG A 54 -8.37 -8.63 30.28
N GLY A 55 -7.63 -7.53 30.37
CA GLY A 55 -7.32 -6.85 31.63
C GLY A 55 -8.62 -6.35 32.26
N PRO A 56 -8.67 -6.14 33.60
CA PRO A 56 -9.86 -5.66 34.25
C PRO A 56 -10.25 -4.32 33.62
N VAL A 57 -11.45 -4.26 33.06
CA VAL A 57 -12.04 -3.03 32.56
C VAL A 57 -12.22 -2.12 33.76
N ALA A 58 -11.31 -1.17 33.95
CA ALA A 58 -11.57 -0.02 34.80
C ALA A 58 -12.68 0.77 34.11
N SER A 59 -13.90 0.61 34.59
CA SER A 59 -15.04 1.40 34.14
C SER A 59 -14.92 2.78 34.76
N ASP A 60 -14.21 3.68 34.09
CA ASP A 60 -14.40 5.12 34.32
C ASP A 60 -15.72 5.50 33.64
N VAL A 61 -16.79 5.60 34.44
CA VAL A 61 -18.09 6.12 34.01
C VAL A 61 -18.07 7.64 34.14
N PRO A 62 -18.20 8.43 33.05
CA PRO A 62 -18.63 9.81 33.17
C PRO A 62 -20.15 9.81 33.34
N THR A 63 -20.63 10.43 34.42
CA THR A 63 -22.06 10.74 34.60
C THR A 63 -22.50 11.75 33.54
N GLY A 64 -23.36 11.30 32.63
CA GLY A 64 -24.07 12.14 31.66
C GLY A 64 -25.53 11.73 31.56
N GLU A 65 -26.43 12.62 31.99
CA GLU A 65 -27.87 12.54 31.78
C GLU A 65 -28.22 12.59 30.29
N GLY A 66 -29.14 11.72 29.84
CA GLY A 66 -29.73 11.80 28.50
C GLY A 66 -30.66 10.64 28.17
N SER A 67 -31.97 10.93 28.03
CA SER A 67 -33.06 10.02 27.68
C SER A 67 -32.99 9.44 26.26
N GLY A 68 -33.56 8.23 26.07
CA GLY A 68 -34.29 7.87 24.84
C GLY A 68 -33.89 6.57 24.12
N ASP A 69 -34.69 5.52 24.39
CA ASP A 69 -35.20 4.46 23.50
C ASP A 69 -34.26 3.50 22.71
N ALA A 70 -34.09 2.33 23.34
CA ALA A 70 -34.15 0.95 22.83
C ALA A 70 -34.04 0.67 21.32
N ASN A 71 -32.88 0.14 20.91
CA ASN A 71 -32.74 -1.11 20.15
C ASN A 71 -31.30 -1.60 20.31
N GLY A 72 -31.07 -2.56 21.19
CA GLY A 72 -29.73 -3.09 21.47
C GLY A 72 -29.77 -4.40 22.23
N GLU A 73 -29.39 -5.46 21.53
CA GLU A 73 -28.71 -6.67 21.96
C GLU A 73 -28.83 -7.08 23.44
N SER A 74 -29.37 -8.29 23.64
CA SER A 74 -29.49 -8.96 24.93
C SER A 74 -28.14 -9.07 25.67
N GLY A 75 -27.96 -8.25 26.72
CA GLY A 75 -27.03 -8.55 27.80
C GLY A 75 -27.52 -9.74 28.65
N PRO A 76 -26.64 -10.38 29.44
CA PRO A 76 -27.00 -11.58 30.21
C PRO A 76 -28.13 -11.26 31.20
N ALA A 77 -29.24 -11.98 31.07
CA ALA A 77 -30.37 -11.85 31.97
C ALA A 77 -30.01 -12.43 33.35
N CYS A 78 -29.80 -11.56 34.34
CA CYS A 78 -29.86 -11.96 35.74
C CYS A 78 -31.32 -12.28 36.06
N ALA A 79 -31.71 -13.55 35.99
CA ALA A 79 -33.01 -13.99 36.47
C ALA A 79 -32.96 -14.10 38.01
N ILE A 80 -33.73 -13.26 38.70
CA ILE A 80 -34.05 -13.48 40.11
C ILE A 80 -35.15 -14.55 40.16
N PRO A 81 -34.98 -15.69 40.86
CA PRO A 81 -36.06 -16.64 41.03
C PRO A 81 -37.10 -16.07 42.01
N ASP A 82 -38.10 -15.37 41.49
CA ASP A 82 -39.23 -14.83 42.24
C ASP A 82 -40.24 -15.93 42.59
N VAL A 83 -39.94 -16.73 43.62
CA VAL A 83 -40.94 -17.67 44.20
C VAL A 83 -41.55 -17.17 45.50
N GLU A 84 -40.95 -16.20 46.20
CA GLU A 84 -41.55 -15.60 47.41
C GLU A 84 -42.31 -14.29 47.15
N PHE A 85 -41.95 -13.50 46.13
CA PHE A 85 -42.63 -12.20 45.90
C PHE A 85 -44.05 -12.37 45.34
N ALA A 86 -44.27 -13.40 44.51
CA ALA A 86 -45.56 -13.65 43.84
C ALA A 86 -46.70 -14.04 44.80
N GLN A 87 -46.42 -14.46 46.04
CA GLN A 87 -47.44 -14.93 46.99
C GLN A 87 -47.79 -13.92 48.10
N SER A 88 -47.09 -12.78 48.18
CA SER A 88 -47.22 -11.88 49.33
C SER A 88 -48.33 -10.83 49.23
N GLY A 89 -48.88 -10.55 48.04
CA GLY A 89 -50.06 -9.70 47.87
C GLY A 89 -49.95 -8.27 48.41
N LEU A 90 -48.75 -7.69 48.46
CA LEU A 90 -48.49 -6.35 48.98
C LEU A 90 -48.06 -5.39 47.86
N GLU A 91 -48.82 -4.31 47.65
CA GLU A 91 -48.44 -3.19 46.77
C GLU A 91 -47.64 -2.14 47.56
N GLY A 92 -46.37 -1.94 47.22
CA GLY A 92 -45.56 -0.81 47.71
C GLY A 92 -44.04 -0.99 47.54
N PRO A 93 -43.25 0.08 47.31
CA PRO A 93 -41.81 -0.04 47.08
C PRO A 93 -41.07 -0.13 48.43
N HIS A 94 -40.65 -1.33 48.80
CA HIS A 94 -39.73 -1.53 49.93
C HIS A 94 -38.29 -1.77 49.45
N GLN A 95 -37.33 -1.18 50.18
CA GLN A 95 -35.90 -1.30 49.94
C GLN A 95 -35.44 -2.75 50.07
N MET A 96 -34.77 -3.26 49.04
CA MET A 96 -34.10 -4.56 49.03
C MET A 96 -32.96 -4.59 50.05
N PRO A 97 -32.85 -5.61 50.92
CA PRO A 97 -31.65 -5.79 51.73
C PRO A 97 -30.47 -6.25 50.84
N PRO A 98 -29.24 -5.75 51.08
CA PRO A 98 -28.07 -6.20 50.33
C PRO A 98 -27.64 -7.58 50.81
N GLY A 99 -27.49 -8.55 49.90
CA GLY A 99 -26.77 -9.81 50.22
C GLY A 99 -27.23 -11.13 49.62
N LEU A 100 -28.00 -11.18 48.52
CA LEU A 100 -28.40 -12.46 47.89
C LEU A 100 -28.25 -12.47 46.36
N ALA A 101 -27.19 -11.88 45.83
CA ALA A 101 -26.79 -12.11 44.45
C ALA A 101 -25.61 -13.10 44.44
N GLU A 102 -25.90 -14.39 44.36
CA GLU A 102 -24.89 -15.38 43.97
C GLU A 102 -24.86 -15.43 42.45
N CYS A 103 -23.91 -14.71 41.86
CA CYS A 103 -23.57 -14.89 40.46
C CYS A 103 -22.71 -16.16 40.35
N GLU A 104 -23.28 -17.28 39.90
CA GLU A 104 -22.45 -18.37 39.41
C GLU A 104 -21.66 -17.83 38.20
N ALA A 105 -20.35 -17.68 38.40
CA ALA A 105 -19.44 -17.36 37.32
C ALA A 105 -19.52 -18.51 36.32
N ILE A 106 -20.26 -18.30 35.22
CA ILE A 106 -20.04 -19.07 34.00
C ILE A 106 -18.56 -18.88 33.69
N SER A 107 -17.79 -19.94 33.96
CA SER A 107 -16.41 -20.06 33.58
C SER A 107 -16.35 -19.63 32.12
N SER A 108 -15.73 -18.47 31.89
CA SER A 108 -15.39 -18.04 30.55
C SER A 108 -14.43 -19.11 30.05
N GLY A 109 -14.97 -20.09 29.32
CA GLY A 109 -14.18 -21.12 28.69
C GLY A 109 -13.05 -20.42 27.96
N THR A 110 -11.82 -20.89 28.18
CA THR A 110 -10.63 -20.49 27.45
C THR A 110 -11.02 -20.39 25.98
N GLY A 111 -11.20 -19.17 25.47
CA GLY A 111 -11.40 -18.96 24.05
C GLY A 111 -10.14 -19.49 23.40
N ALA A 112 -10.22 -20.69 22.83
CA ALA A 112 -9.15 -21.24 22.04
C ALA A 112 -8.84 -20.16 21.01
N GLU A 113 -7.60 -19.65 21.04
CA GLU A 113 -7.10 -18.70 20.07
C GLU A 113 -7.34 -19.31 18.69
N VAL A 114 -8.36 -18.82 17.97
CA VAL A 114 -8.72 -19.39 16.68
C VAL A 114 -7.70 -18.92 15.68
N PHE A 115 -6.73 -19.79 15.40
CA PHE A 115 -5.77 -19.59 14.32
C PHE A 115 -6.48 -19.74 12.96
N ASP A 116 -6.93 -18.62 12.42
CA ASP A 116 -7.43 -18.53 11.05
C ASP A 116 -6.35 -17.94 10.12
N PRO A 117 -5.62 -18.78 9.37
CA PRO A 117 -4.52 -18.32 8.55
C PRO A 117 -4.98 -17.51 7.34
N ALA A 118 -6.22 -17.64 6.88
CA ALA A 118 -6.72 -16.81 5.79
C ALA A 118 -6.83 -15.35 6.23
N VAL A 119 -7.27 -15.12 7.48
CA VAL A 119 -7.33 -13.77 8.07
C VAL A 119 -5.92 -13.20 8.27
N LEU A 120 -4.98 -14.00 8.78
CA LEU A 120 -3.59 -13.55 8.92
C LEU A 120 -2.93 -13.31 7.56
N ALA A 121 -3.27 -14.07 6.51
CA ALA A 121 -2.78 -13.85 5.15
C ALA A 121 -3.21 -12.46 4.64
N GLU A 122 -4.49 -12.10 4.78
CA GLU A 122 -4.96 -10.76 4.38
C GLU A 122 -4.32 -9.64 5.22
N GLN A 123 -4.06 -9.88 6.52
CA GLN A 123 -3.35 -8.91 7.36
C GLN A 123 -1.90 -8.71 6.89
N ALA A 124 -1.17 -9.80 6.63
CA ALA A 124 0.19 -9.74 6.09
C ALA A 124 0.22 -9.08 4.69
N ARG A 125 -0.77 -9.37 3.84
CA ARG A 125 -0.92 -8.73 2.52
C ARG A 125 -1.17 -7.23 2.65
N ALA A 126 -2.02 -6.80 3.58
CA ALA A 126 -2.38 -5.40 3.76
C ALA A 126 -1.22 -4.51 4.21
N VAL A 127 -0.23 -5.06 4.92
CA VAL A 127 0.95 -4.32 5.38
C VAL A 127 2.14 -4.42 4.41
N MET A 128 2.03 -5.27 3.39
CA MET A 128 3.08 -5.48 2.40
C MET A 128 3.35 -4.18 1.63
N ARG A 129 4.63 -3.85 1.45
CA ARG A 129 5.06 -2.67 0.69
C ARG A 129 5.77 -3.12 -0.57
N LEU A 130 5.05 -3.06 -1.69
CA LEU A 130 5.61 -3.32 -3.01
C LEU A 130 6.29 -2.06 -3.56
N PRO A 131 7.43 -2.20 -4.26
CA PRO A 131 8.06 -1.07 -4.93
C PRO A 131 7.17 -0.54 -6.07
N ALA A 132 7.21 0.77 -6.27
CA ALA A 132 6.66 1.37 -7.47
C ALA A 132 7.67 1.18 -8.62
N PRO A 133 7.23 0.96 -9.87
CA PRO A 133 8.15 0.78 -10.99
C PRO A 133 9.07 2.00 -11.19
N ASP A 134 10.39 1.81 -11.17
CA ASP A 134 11.33 2.85 -11.64
C ASP A 134 11.47 2.77 -13.16
N ILE A 135 10.93 3.76 -13.87
CA ILE A 135 10.78 3.74 -15.33
C ILE A 135 12.07 4.22 -16.02
N GLY A 136 12.72 3.30 -16.72
CA GLY A 136 13.79 3.58 -17.67
C GLY A 136 13.28 3.62 -19.10
N THR A 137 13.90 4.48 -19.93
CA THR A 137 13.52 4.59 -21.35
C THR A 137 14.71 4.93 -22.25
N ALA A 138 14.63 4.52 -23.52
CA ALA A 138 15.50 4.98 -24.59
C ALA A 138 14.67 5.46 -25.80
N PRO A 139 14.82 6.70 -26.29
CA PRO A 139 15.64 7.79 -25.77
C PRO A 139 15.40 8.11 -24.28
N ALA A 140 16.35 8.75 -23.60
CA ALA A 140 16.19 9.08 -22.18
C ALA A 140 14.98 9.99 -21.91
N LEU A 141 14.52 10.05 -20.66
CA LEU A 141 13.45 10.97 -20.26
C LEU A 141 13.80 12.43 -20.63
N GLY A 142 12.79 13.20 -21.02
CA GLY A 142 12.95 14.58 -21.52
C GLY A 142 13.53 14.70 -22.94
N LYS A 143 13.93 13.60 -23.59
CA LYS A 143 14.26 13.58 -25.02
C LYS A 143 13.04 13.18 -25.86
N PRO A 144 12.83 13.82 -27.02
CA PRO A 144 11.69 13.50 -27.86
C PRO A 144 11.76 12.06 -28.37
N ARG A 145 10.62 11.40 -28.37
CA ARG A 145 10.36 10.25 -29.23
C ARG A 145 9.97 10.78 -30.59
N PHE A 146 10.67 10.34 -31.63
CA PHE A 146 10.30 10.73 -32.97
C PHE A 146 9.32 9.72 -33.55
N VAL A 147 8.26 10.20 -34.20
CA VAL A 147 7.32 9.33 -34.90
C VAL A 147 8.05 8.43 -35.89
N ASN A 148 7.60 7.19 -35.99
CA ASN A 148 8.18 6.11 -36.79
C ASN A 148 9.61 5.69 -36.38
N LEU A 149 10.09 6.08 -35.20
CA LEU A 149 11.31 5.53 -34.60
C LEU A 149 10.97 4.73 -33.33
N PRO A 150 11.57 3.54 -33.14
CA PRO A 150 11.29 2.72 -31.97
C PRO A 150 11.79 3.38 -30.69
N SER A 151 10.98 3.28 -29.65
CA SER A 151 11.32 3.65 -28.28
C SER A 151 11.32 2.41 -27.40
N TRP A 152 12.25 2.37 -26.44
CA TRP A 152 12.44 1.29 -25.49
C TRP A 152 11.99 1.75 -24.11
N MET A 153 11.43 0.82 -23.34
CA MET A 153 10.96 1.04 -21.97
C MET A 153 11.34 -0.15 -21.10
N TRP A 154 11.66 0.07 -19.84
CA TRP A 154 11.93 -1.00 -18.87
C TRP A 154 11.70 -0.49 -17.46
N VAL A 155 11.62 -1.41 -16.51
CA VAL A 155 11.70 -1.14 -15.07
C VAL A 155 13.05 -1.63 -14.54
N ASP A 156 13.50 -1.09 -13.40
CA ASP A 156 14.78 -1.55 -12.83
C ASP A 156 14.71 -3.05 -12.47
N ALA A 157 15.55 -3.84 -13.14
CA ALA A 157 15.65 -5.28 -12.91
C ALA A 157 16.20 -5.63 -11.53
N ALA A 158 16.88 -4.69 -10.85
CA ALA A 158 17.34 -4.88 -9.48
C ALA A 158 16.18 -5.04 -8.48
N GLU A 159 15.02 -4.47 -8.78
CA GLU A 159 13.81 -4.57 -7.95
C GLU A 159 12.90 -5.73 -8.40
N TRP A 160 13.23 -6.42 -9.51
CA TRP A 160 12.44 -7.50 -10.08
C TRP A 160 12.62 -8.82 -9.31
N GLY A 161 12.09 -8.86 -8.09
CA GLY A 161 12.16 -10.02 -7.21
C GLY A 161 10.94 -10.15 -6.30
N PRO A 162 10.76 -11.32 -5.67
CA PRO A 162 9.64 -11.54 -4.77
C PRO A 162 9.76 -10.72 -3.48
N VAL A 163 8.62 -10.25 -2.98
CA VAL A 163 8.47 -9.45 -1.75
C VAL A 163 7.63 -10.27 -0.76
N SER A 164 8.00 -10.29 0.52
CA SER A 164 7.32 -11.12 1.52
C SER A 164 6.87 -10.34 2.74
N ALA A 165 5.76 -10.76 3.34
CA ALA A 165 5.26 -10.22 4.59
C ALA A 165 4.78 -11.36 5.48
N THR A 166 5.08 -11.29 6.78
CA THR A 166 4.67 -12.33 7.73
C THR A 166 3.82 -11.72 8.85
N ALA A 167 2.69 -12.36 9.12
CA ALA A 167 1.86 -12.09 10.28
C ALA A 167 1.90 -13.30 11.21
N SER A 168 2.04 -13.05 12.51
CA SER A 168 2.15 -14.11 13.52
C SER A 168 1.31 -13.82 14.75
N VAL A 169 0.78 -14.89 15.34
CA VAL A 169 0.11 -14.95 16.65
C VAL A 169 0.70 -16.10 17.47
N SER A 170 0.24 -16.30 18.72
CA SER A 170 0.83 -17.33 19.58
C SER A 170 0.55 -18.75 19.05
N ALA A 171 -0.57 -18.92 18.38
CA ALA A 171 -1.00 -20.19 17.79
C ALA A 171 -0.35 -20.55 16.44
N GLY A 172 0.33 -19.61 15.76
CA GLY A 172 0.98 -19.89 14.46
C GLY A 172 1.33 -18.63 13.66
N SER A 173 1.89 -18.83 12.47
CA SER A 173 2.25 -17.76 11.53
C SER A 173 1.80 -18.02 10.11
N VAL A 174 1.72 -16.93 9.34
CA VAL A 174 1.41 -16.92 7.92
C VAL A 174 2.36 -15.99 7.20
N THR A 175 2.99 -16.48 6.13
CA THR A 175 3.84 -15.71 5.23
C THR A 175 3.17 -15.58 3.88
N VAL A 176 2.99 -14.33 3.44
CA VAL A 176 2.53 -13.94 2.11
C VAL A 176 3.74 -13.61 1.24
N LEU A 177 3.70 -14.06 -0.01
CA LEU A 177 4.72 -13.86 -1.03
C LEU A 177 4.08 -13.24 -2.27
N ALA A 178 4.49 -12.02 -2.62
CA ALA A 178 4.16 -11.37 -3.88
C ALA A 178 5.32 -11.56 -4.87
N THR A 179 5.05 -12.14 -6.04
CA THR A 179 6.05 -12.40 -7.08
C THR A 179 5.75 -11.53 -8.30
N PRO A 180 6.75 -10.86 -8.90
CA PRO A 180 6.59 -10.15 -10.16
C PRO A 180 6.01 -11.07 -11.24
N ASP A 181 4.91 -10.68 -11.88
CA ASP A 181 4.34 -11.41 -13.02
C ASP A 181 4.72 -10.73 -14.33
N ARG A 182 4.29 -9.47 -14.52
CA ARG A 182 4.50 -8.72 -15.76
C ARG A 182 4.39 -7.21 -15.56
N VAL A 183 4.83 -6.44 -16.56
CA VAL A 183 4.58 -5.00 -16.67
C VAL A 183 3.68 -4.72 -17.85
N VAL A 184 2.63 -3.96 -17.61
CA VAL A 184 1.72 -3.44 -18.62
C VAL A 184 1.99 -1.94 -18.78
N TRP A 185 2.35 -1.53 -20.00
CA TRP A 185 2.64 -0.15 -20.34
C TRP A 185 1.47 0.47 -21.08
N ASP A 186 0.86 1.50 -20.51
CA ASP A 186 0.02 2.45 -21.27
C ASP A 186 0.95 3.52 -21.86
N THR A 187 0.99 3.62 -23.18
CA THR A 187 1.91 4.52 -23.90
C THR A 187 1.35 5.93 -24.08
N GLY A 188 0.15 6.21 -23.60
CA GLY A 188 -0.47 7.54 -23.63
C GLY A 188 -0.99 7.98 -25.00
N ASP A 189 -0.84 7.15 -26.03
CA ASP A 189 -1.43 7.32 -27.37
C ASP A 189 -2.56 6.30 -27.64
N GLY A 190 -3.07 5.65 -26.59
CA GLY A 190 -4.16 4.67 -26.67
C GLY A 190 -3.70 3.24 -26.99
N HIS A 191 -2.38 2.99 -26.98
CA HIS A 191 -1.81 1.66 -27.12
C HIS A 191 -1.32 1.11 -25.78
N GLU A 192 -1.26 -0.21 -25.69
CA GLU A 192 -0.74 -0.94 -24.53
C GLU A 192 0.36 -1.92 -24.98
N VAL A 193 1.43 -2.01 -24.19
CA VAL A 193 2.52 -2.97 -24.39
C VAL A 193 2.66 -3.84 -23.14
N VAL A 194 2.53 -5.15 -23.29
CA VAL A 194 2.63 -6.12 -22.19
C VAL A 194 3.97 -6.84 -22.23
N CYS A 195 4.72 -6.77 -21.14
CA CYS A 195 6.03 -7.37 -20.98
C CYS A 195 6.05 -8.41 -19.86
N ALA A 196 6.45 -9.64 -20.15
CA ALA A 196 6.55 -10.73 -19.16
C ALA A 196 7.72 -10.57 -18.15
N GLY A 197 8.46 -9.48 -18.21
CA GLY A 197 9.63 -9.23 -17.38
C GLY A 197 9.88 -7.74 -17.24
N PRO A 198 11.00 -7.35 -16.62
CA PRO A 198 11.29 -5.94 -16.39
C PRO A 198 11.58 -5.15 -17.67
N GLY A 199 11.77 -5.82 -18.80
CA GLY A 199 12.21 -5.22 -20.06
C GLY A 199 13.73 -5.16 -20.21
N THR A 200 14.19 -4.90 -21.42
CA THR A 200 15.63 -4.87 -21.74
C THR A 200 16.15 -3.44 -21.66
N VAL A 201 17.10 -3.21 -20.75
CA VAL A 201 17.85 -1.94 -20.69
C VAL A 201 18.59 -1.72 -22.00
N PHE A 202 18.38 -0.55 -22.62
CA PHE A 202 19.04 -0.21 -23.86
C PHE A 202 20.57 -0.22 -23.73
N SER A 203 21.24 -0.87 -24.67
CA SER A 203 22.69 -0.75 -24.89
C SER A 203 23.02 -0.99 -26.36
N GLU A 204 24.18 -0.54 -26.81
CA GLU A 204 24.65 -0.80 -28.19
C GLU A 204 24.73 -2.30 -28.52
N ALA A 205 24.98 -3.15 -27.53
CA ALA A 205 25.10 -4.60 -27.71
C ALA A 205 23.76 -5.28 -28.04
N VAL A 206 22.64 -4.72 -27.58
CA VAL A 206 21.28 -5.26 -27.81
C VAL A 206 20.52 -4.49 -28.88
N TYR A 207 21.07 -3.38 -29.37
CA TYR A 207 20.43 -2.52 -30.36
C TYR A 207 20.07 -3.29 -31.64
N ARG A 208 18.86 -3.02 -32.11
CA ARG A 208 18.28 -3.53 -33.36
C ARG A 208 17.43 -2.43 -34.01
N GLU A 209 17.37 -2.42 -35.34
CA GLU A 209 16.55 -1.46 -36.08
C GLU A 209 15.05 -1.65 -35.79
N GLU A 210 14.65 -2.87 -35.49
CA GLU A 210 13.27 -3.23 -35.14
C GLU A 210 12.82 -2.70 -33.77
N GLY A 211 13.75 -2.24 -32.93
CA GLY A 211 13.48 -1.73 -31.58
C GLY A 211 13.78 -2.72 -30.46
N SER A 212 13.15 -2.51 -29.30
CA SER A 212 13.35 -3.34 -28.11
C SER A 212 12.95 -4.79 -28.37
N PRO A 213 13.70 -5.79 -27.89
CA PRO A 213 13.34 -7.20 -28.05
C PRO A 213 12.11 -7.61 -27.24
N ASP A 214 11.72 -6.81 -26.23
CA ASP A 214 10.61 -7.09 -25.33
C ASP A 214 9.65 -5.89 -25.18
N CYS A 215 10.12 -4.82 -24.57
CA CYS A 215 9.34 -3.67 -24.16
C CYS A 215 9.70 -2.47 -25.03
N GLY A 216 8.98 -2.33 -26.15
CA GLY A 216 9.17 -1.23 -27.06
C GLY A 216 7.85 -0.75 -27.67
N HIS A 217 7.81 0.54 -28.01
CA HIS A 217 6.69 1.17 -28.70
C HIS A 217 7.19 2.12 -29.77
N THR A 218 6.45 2.22 -30.88
CA THR A 218 6.71 3.19 -31.95
C THR A 218 5.49 4.06 -32.14
N TYR A 219 5.60 5.35 -31.79
CA TYR A 219 4.55 6.32 -32.06
C TYR A 219 4.41 6.52 -33.57
N THR A 220 3.21 6.37 -34.11
CA THR A 220 2.93 6.53 -35.56
C THR A 220 2.32 7.89 -35.90
N THR A 221 1.86 8.64 -34.90
CA THR A 221 1.24 9.96 -35.05
C THR A 221 1.71 10.91 -33.96
N LEU A 222 1.61 12.21 -34.24
CA LEU A 222 1.83 13.23 -33.21
C LEU A 222 0.66 13.26 -32.21
N PRO A 223 0.90 13.70 -30.96
CA PRO A 223 -0.19 14.03 -30.04
C PRO A 223 -1.07 15.14 -30.60
N GLU A 224 -2.33 15.21 -30.16
CA GLU A 224 -3.30 16.23 -30.63
C GLU A 224 -2.81 17.66 -30.41
N ALA A 225 -2.04 17.89 -29.34
CA ALA A 225 -1.43 19.17 -29.01
C ALA A 225 -0.23 19.56 -29.90
N GLY A 226 0.18 18.69 -30.83
CA GLY A 226 1.21 18.93 -31.84
C GLY A 226 2.61 18.43 -31.47
N ALA A 227 3.57 18.77 -32.32
CA ALA A 227 4.96 18.33 -32.17
C ALA A 227 5.61 18.87 -30.89
N GLY A 228 6.26 17.98 -30.14
CA GLY A 228 6.90 18.27 -28.85
C GLY A 228 5.94 18.23 -27.66
N ALA A 229 4.64 18.01 -27.88
CA ALA A 229 3.70 17.77 -26.79
C ALA A 229 4.03 16.46 -26.06
N THR A 230 3.72 16.43 -24.77
CA THR A 230 3.98 15.27 -23.91
C THR A 230 2.78 14.33 -23.87
N VAL A 231 3.06 13.04 -23.85
CA VAL A 231 2.09 11.99 -23.47
C VAL A 231 2.56 11.35 -22.17
N ASP A 232 1.60 10.89 -21.37
CA ASP A 232 1.88 10.19 -20.12
C ASP A 232 2.07 8.70 -20.40
N VAL A 233 3.28 8.20 -20.17
CA VAL A 233 3.59 6.77 -20.23
C VAL A 233 3.48 6.20 -18.83
N ARG A 234 2.59 5.23 -18.63
CA ARG A 234 2.33 4.61 -17.33
C ARG A 234 2.73 3.13 -17.36
N ALA A 235 3.62 2.76 -16.44
CA ALA A 235 3.93 1.37 -16.16
C ALA A 235 3.04 0.85 -15.03
N VAL A 236 2.35 -0.26 -15.25
CA VAL A 236 1.61 -1.01 -14.25
C VAL A 236 2.31 -2.34 -14.06
N TRP A 237 2.87 -2.53 -12.87
CA TRP A 237 3.57 -3.75 -12.51
C TRP A 237 2.63 -4.64 -11.71
N GLU A 238 2.32 -5.81 -12.27
CA GLU A 238 1.40 -6.78 -11.71
C GLU A 238 2.16 -7.88 -10.96
N TRP A 239 1.60 -8.27 -9.81
CA TRP A 239 2.20 -9.17 -8.84
C TRP A 239 1.24 -10.31 -8.51
N GLY A 240 1.68 -11.55 -8.74
CA GLY A 240 0.98 -12.73 -8.28
C GLY A 240 1.19 -12.92 -6.77
N VAL A 241 0.12 -13.16 -6.01
CA VAL A 241 0.19 -13.24 -4.55
C VAL A 241 -0.22 -14.63 -4.04
N SER A 242 0.66 -15.24 -3.26
CA SER A 242 0.41 -16.53 -2.60
C SER A 242 0.75 -16.46 -1.12
N TRP A 243 0.24 -17.40 -0.32
CA TRP A 243 0.56 -17.48 1.10
C TRP A 243 0.73 -18.92 1.58
N SER A 244 1.48 -19.07 2.67
CA SER A 244 1.69 -20.33 3.37
C SER A 244 1.67 -20.12 4.88
N SER A 245 1.23 -21.13 5.62
CA SER A 245 1.14 -21.10 7.08
C SER A 245 2.05 -22.14 7.73
N SER A 246 2.42 -21.87 8.99
CA SER A 246 3.16 -22.80 9.86
C SER A 246 2.48 -24.17 10.05
N ASP A 247 1.18 -24.28 9.82
CA ASP A 247 0.45 -25.56 9.91
C ASP A 247 0.32 -26.31 8.58
N GLY A 248 0.96 -25.82 7.52
CA GLY A 248 0.99 -26.43 6.18
C GLY A 248 -0.18 -26.06 5.28
N ARG A 249 -1.12 -25.22 5.72
CA ARG A 249 -2.13 -24.62 4.84
C ARG A 249 -1.53 -23.50 3.98
N GLY A 250 -2.18 -23.20 2.86
CA GLY A 250 -1.77 -22.15 1.93
C GLY A 250 -2.76 -21.99 0.79
N GLY A 251 -2.50 -21.03 -0.08
CA GLY A 251 -3.29 -20.74 -1.26
C GLY A 251 -2.87 -19.46 -1.94
N ASP A 252 -3.69 -19.03 -2.90
CA ASP A 252 -3.51 -17.77 -3.63
C ASP A 252 -4.42 -16.69 -3.04
N LEU A 253 -4.00 -15.43 -3.20
CA LEU A 253 -4.80 -14.24 -2.90
C LEU A 253 -5.02 -13.44 -4.18
N ASP A 254 -5.88 -12.43 -4.11
CA ASP A 254 -6.02 -11.48 -5.20
C ASP A 254 -4.67 -10.79 -5.49
N ASP A 255 -4.34 -10.74 -6.78
CA ASP A 255 -3.15 -10.08 -7.31
C ASP A 255 -3.04 -8.63 -6.83
N LEU A 256 -1.81 -8.13 -6.80
CA LEU A 256 -1.51 -6.74 -6.47
C LEU A 256 -0.92 -6.04 -7.69
N SER A 257 -1.03 -4.72 -7.70
CA SER A 257 -0.41 -3.89 -8.73
C SER A 257 0.20 -2.63 -8.15
N THR A 258 1.37 -2.26 -8.63
CA THR A 258 1.97 -0.94 -8.40
C THR A 258 2.10 -0.21 -9.73
N SER A 259 2.16 1.13 -9.70
CA SER A 259 2.30 1.89 -10.95
C SER A 259 3.08 3.17 -10.79
N SER A 260 3.76 3.55 -11.87
CA SER A 260 4.45 4.83 -12.01
C SER A 260 4.11 5.45 -13.37
N THR A 261 4.26 6.76 -13.48
CA THR A 261 3.95 7.50 -14.72
C THR A 261 5.03 8.53 -14.98
N VAL A 262 5.45 8.64 -16.24
CA VAL A 262 6.43 9.62 -16.71
C VAL A 262 5.91 10.33 -17.96
N ALA A 263 6.15 11.63 -18.06
CA ALA A 263 5.81 12.41 -19.24
C ALA A 263 6.93 12.30 -20.29
N VAL A 264 6.58 11.94 -21.54
CA VAL A 264 7.53 11.86 -22.65
C VAL A 264 7.10 12.76 -23.81
N PRO A 265 7.99 13.63 -24.33
CA PRO A 265 7.66 14.45 -25.50
C PRO A 265 7.68 13.59 -26.77
N VAL A 266 6.71 13.79 -27.66
CA VAL A 266 6.63 13.13 -28.98
C VAL A 266 6.72 14.19 -30.08
N SER A 267 7.58 13.97 -31.07
CA SER A 267 7.85 14.93 -32.16
C SER A 267 8.08 14.21 -33.47
N GLU A 268 8.37 14.95 -34.53
CA GLU A 268 8.70 14.42 -35.85
C GLU A 268 9.94 15.09 -36.44
N ILE A 269 10.58 14.43 -37.40
CA ILE A 269 11.75 14.95 -38.10
C ILE A 269 11.32 15.31 -39.51
N HIS A 270 11.47 16.59 -39.87
CA HIS A 270 11.31 17.07 -41.23
C HIS A 270 12.66 17.45 -41.83
N HIS A 271 12.86 17.09 -43.10
CA HIS A 271 13.97 17.60 -43.89
C HIS A 271 13.46 18.61 -44.91
N VAL A 272 14.22 19.68 -45.12
CA VAL A 272 13.97 20.66 -46.18
C VAL A 272 15.04 20.48 -47.24
N ILE A 273 14.63 20.15 -48.46
CA ILE A 273 15.55 20.11 -49.61
C ILE A 273 15.60 21.51 -50.20
N THR A 274 16.74 22.21 -50.03
CA THR A 274 17.00 23.48 -50.71
C THR A 274 17.93 23.24 -51.89
N HIS A 275 17.49 23.57 -53.11
CA HIS A 275 18.38 23.62 -54.26
C HIS A 275 19.19 24.91 -54.20
N VAL A 276 20.51 24.79 -54.07
CA VAL A 276 21.44 25.90 -54.27
C VAL A 276 21.65 26.04 -55.79
N ARG A 277 21.32 27.21 -56.35
CA ARG A 277 21.59 27.56 -57.75
C ARG A 277 22.97 28.15 -57.93
#